data_AF-A0A939NIQ4-F1
#
_entry.id   AF-A0A939NIQ4-F1
#
_cell.length_a   1.000
_cell.length_b   1.000
_cell.length_c   1.000
_cell.angle_alpha   90.00
_cell.angle_beta   90.00
_cell.angle_gamma   90.00
#
_symmetry.space_group_name_H-M   'P 1'
#
loop_
_entity.id
_entity.type
_entity.pdbx_description
1 polymer ?
#
loop_
_entity_poly.entity_id
_entity_poly.type
_entity_poly.pdbx_seq_one_letter_code
_entity_poly.pdbx_strand_id
1 'polypeptide(L)'
;MFKMYVQRDGLKKAQLYSAKPGFSEHQTGLAFDVATRGLQESAKELFQYTEESKWLKDNAHNYGFIIRYPEGKAHITQFMYEPWHLRYLGKKMQKK
;
A
#
# COMPACT_ATOMS: atom_id res chain seq x y z
N MET A 1 -6.18 -14.95 -1.06
CA MET A 1 -6.64 -13.69 -0.45
C MET A 1 -7.90 -13.13 -1.11
N PHE A 2 -7.88 -12.71 -2.38
CA PHE A 2 -9.03 -12.02 -3.02
C PHE A 2 -10.40 -12.72 -2.84
N LYS A 3 -10.51 -14.03 -3.13
CA LYS A 3 -11.76 -14.79 -2.96
C LYS A 3 -12.34 -14.72 -1.54
N MET A 4 -11.47 -14.78 -0.52
CA MET A 4 -11.87 -14.70 0.89
C MET A 4 -12.46 -13.32 1.21
N TYR A 5 -11.82 -12.25 0.73
CA TYR A 5 -12.31 -10.87 0.91
C TYR A 5 -13.61 -10.60 0.17
N VAL A 6 -13.79 -11.17 -1.03
CA VAL A 6 -15.07 -11.09 -1.75
C VAL A 6 -16.18 -11.77 -0.96
N GLN A 7 -15.91 -12.93 -0.35
CA GLN A 7 -16.89 -13.62 0.49
C GLN A 7 -17.21 -12.82 1.77
N ARG A 8 -16.21 -12.19 2.39
CA ARG A 8 -16.39 -11.43 3.64
C ARG A 8 -17.07 -10.09 3.44
N ASP A 9 -16.63 -9.30 2.46
CA ASP A 9 -16.98 -7.88 2.34
C ASP A 9 -17.74 -7.54 1.04
N GLY A 10 -17.90 -8.50 0.15
CA GLY A 10 -18.50 -8.32 -1.17
C GLY A 10 -17.51 -7.81 -2.22
N LEU A 11 -17.81 -8.08 -3.49
CA LEU A 11 -16.91 -7.81 -4.62
C LEU A 11 -16.48 -6.33 -4.69
N LYS A 12 -17.45 -5.41 -4.61
CA LYS A 12 -17.19 -3.97 -4.76
C LYS A 12 -16.19 -3.45 -3.71
N LYS A 13 -16.31 -3.89 -2.45
CA LYS A 13 -15.38 -3.48 -1.38
C LYS A 13 -14.04 -4.17 -1.53
N ALA A 14 -14.02 -5.48 -1.77
CA ALA A 14 -12.80 -6.24 -1.91
C ALA A 14 -11.88 -5.71 -3.03
N GLN A 15 -12.44 -5.19 -4.12
CA GLN A 15 -11.65 -4.61 -5.22
C GLN A 15 -10.91 -3.31 -4.86
N LEU A 16 -11.30 -2.62 -3.79
CA LEU A 16 -10.67 -1.36 -3.39
C LEU A 16 -9.37 -1.54 -2.60
N TYR A 17 -9.13 -2.74 -2.05
CA TYR A 17 -7.95 -3.01 -1.20
C TYR A 17 -7.29 -4.37 -1.50
N SER A 18 -7.89 -5.19 -2.37
CA SER A 18 -7.33 -6.49 -2.73
C SER A 18 -7.30 -6.64 -4.25
N ALA A 19 -6.09 -6.73 -4.79
CA ALA A 19 -5.90 -7.01 -6.21
C ALA A 19 -6.38 -8.42 -6.55
N LYS A 20 -6.97 -8.55 -7.75
CA LYS A 20 -7.27 -9.86 -8.34
C LYS A 20 -5.96 -10.65 -8.53
N PRO A 21 -5.98 -11.99 -8.42
CA PRO A 21 -4.81 -12.80 -8.77
C PRO A 21 -4.31 -12.48 -10.18
N GLY A 22 -3.00 -12.30 -10.34
CA GLY A 22 -2.37 -11.88 -11.60
C GLY A 22 -2.23 -10.37 -11.77
N PHE A 23 -2.84 -9.56 -10.90
CA PHE A 23 -2.82 -8.09 -10.96
C PHE A 23 -2.16 -7.46 -9.73
N SER A 24 -1.64 -8.27 -8.80
CA SER A 24 -1.02 -7.75 -7.57
C SER A 24 0.45 -7.45 -7.80
N GLU A 25 0.88 -6.25 -7.40
CA GLU A 25 2.29 -5.86 -7.46
C GLU A 25 3.17 -6.73 -6.54
N HIS A 26 2.61 -7.33 -5.47
CA HIS A 26 3.36 -8.29 -4.63
C HIS A 26 3.84 -9.52 -5.41
N GLN A 27 3.14 -9.91 -6.47
CA GLN A 27 3.58 -11.04 -7.32
C GLN A 27 4.88 -10.73 -8.08
N THR A 28 5.26 -9.46 -8.19
CA THR A 28 6.52 -9.05 -8.82
C THR A 28 7.72 -9.10 -7.86
N GLY A 29 7.48 -9.21 -6.55
CA GLY A 29 8.52 -9.06 -5.53
C GLY A 29 9.01 -7.62 -5.32
N LEU A 30 8.33 -6.62 -5.90
CA LEU A 30 8.69 -5.19 -5.80
C LEU A 30 7.76 -4.37 -4.90
N ALA A 31 6.74 -5.00 -4.30
CA ALA A 31 5.79 -4.34 -3.42
C ALA A 31 5.82 -4.94 -2.01
N PHE A 32 5.77 -4.07 -1.01
CA PHE A 32 5.95 -4.39 0.39
C PHE A 32 4.91 -3.67 1.24
N ASP A 33 4.18 -4.43 2.06
CA ASP A 33 3.37 -3.87 3.12
C ASP A 33 4.24 -3.75 4.37
N VAL A 34 4.22 -2.60 5.04
CA VAL A 34 4.96 -2.35 6.28
C VAL A 34 4.02 -2.04 7.45
N ALA A 35 4.50 -2.26 8.68
CA ALA A 35 3.73 -2.00 9.89
C ALA A 35 4.62 -1.37 10.97
N THR A 36 3.99 -0.74 11.95
CA THR A 36 4.65 -0.22 13.15
C THR A 36 4.67 -1.30 14.23
N ARG A 37 5.80 -1.46 14.92
CA ARG A 37 5.91 -2.43 16.01
C ARG A 37 4.87 -2.15 17.09
N GLY A 38 4.14 -3.18 17.50
CA GLY A 38 3.09 -3.07 18.51
C GLY A 38 1.72 -2.65 17.96
N LEU A 39 1.65 -2.19 16.71
CA LEU A 39 0.40 -2.07 15.98
C LEU A 39 0.08 -3.42 15.32
N GLN A 40 -1.14 -3.93 15.51
CA GLN A 40 -1.54 -5.19 14.88
C GLN A 40 -1.81 -4.99 13.38
N GLU A 41 -1.58 -6.03 12.58
CA GLU A 41 -1.88 -6.07 11.14
C GLU A 41 -3.35 -5.79 10.80
N SER A 42 -4.28 -5.97 11.74
CA SER A 42 -5.69 -5.60 11.56
C SER A 42 -5.93 -4.08 11.59
N ALA A 43 -4.96 -3.31 12.08
CA ALA A 43 -5.05 -1.87 12.28
C ALA A 43 -4.29 -1.07 11.21
N LYS A 44 -4.24 -1.57 9.96
CA LYS A 44 -3.55 -0.90 8.84
C LYS A 44 -3.96 0.57 8.67
N GLU A 45 -5.25 0.89 8.86
CA GLU A 45 -5.72 2.28 8.79
C GLU A 45 -5.07 3.20 9.84
N LEU A 46 -4.74 2.68 11.02
CA LEU A 46 -4.06 3.45 12.08
C LEU A 46 -2.59 3.71 11.75
N PHE A 47 -1.99 2.96 10.82
CA PHE A 47 -0.61 3.17 10.38
C PHE A 47 -0.41 4.61 9.91
N GLN A 48 -1.41 5.24 9.28
CA GLN A 48 -1.33 6.61 8.78
C GLN A 48 -0.91 7.64 9.83
N TYR A 49 -1.23 7.39 11.11
CA TYR A 49 -0.98 8.30 12.23
C TYR A 49 0.35 8.05 12.95
N THR A 50 1.12 7.06 12.50
CA THR A 50 2.40 6.68 13.11
C THR A 50 3.55 7.58 12.64
N GLU A 51 4.62 7.63 13.45
CA GLU A 51 5.85 8.33 13.06
C GLU A 51 6.52 7.65 11.85
N GLU A 52 6.42 6.31 11.74
CA GLU A 52 6.95 5.56 10.60
C GLU A 52 6.23 5.92 9.29
N SER A 53 4.90 6.04 9.30
CA SER A 53 4.13 6.50 8.14
C SER A 53 4.54 7.91 7.71
N LYS A 54 4.68 8.83 8.68
CA LYS A 54 5.16 10.19 8.40
C LYS A 54 6.56 10.16 7.79
N TRP A 55 7.48 9.38 8.37
CA TRP A 55 8.83 9.23 7.85
C TRP A 55 8.83 8.68 6.42
N LEU A 56 8.02 7.67 6.12
CA LEU A 56 7.94 7.10 4.77
C LEU A 56 7.42 8.10 3.75
N LYS A 57 6.40 8.90 4.09
CA LYS A 57 5.89 9.96 3.21
C LYS A 57 7.00 10.93 2.80
N ASP A 58 7.87 11.27 3.73
CA ASP A 58 8.94 12.25 3.53
C ASP A 58 10.23 11.63 2.96
N ASN A 59 10.47 10.31 3.11
CA ASN A 59 11.78 9.71 2.83
C ASN A 59 11.77 8.52 1.87
N ALA A 60 10.65 7.82 1.64
CA ALA A 60 10.64 6.58 0.85
C ALA A 60 11.25 6.76 -0.54
N HIS A 61 11.01 7.92 -1.16
CA HIS A 61 11.52 8.28 -2.47
C HIS A 61 13.05 8.37 -2.53
N ASN A 62 13.73 8.74 -1.43
CA ASN A 62 15.19 8.77 -1.32
C ASN A 62 15.80 7.37 -1.45
N TYR A 63 15.01 6.32 -1.24
CA TYR A 63 15.43 4.93 -1.31
C TYR A 63 14.89 4.20 -2.55
N GLY A 64 14.22 4.92 -3.47
CA GLY A 64 13.64 4.34 -4.68
C GLY A 64 12.27 3.70 -4.46
N PHE A 65 11.59 4.03 -3.36
CA PHE A 65 10.23 3.58 -3.07
C PHE A 65 9.21 4.71 -3.22
N ILE A 66 7.97 4.35 -3.47
CA ILE A 66 6.81 5.25 -3.39
C ILE A 66 5.75 4.63 -2.49
N ILE A 67 4.93 5.47 -1.85
CA ILE A 67 3.61 5.04 -1.35
C ILE A 67 2.72 4.85 -2.58
N ARG A 68 2.38 3.60 -2.89
CA ARG A 68 1.80 3.22 -4.18
C ARG A 68 0.36 3.71 -4.37
N TYR A 69 -0.37 3.78 -3.27
CA TYR A 69 -1.77 4.18 -3.21
C TYR A 69 -1.91 5.39 -2.28
N PRO A 70 -1.60 6.61 -2.77
CA PRO A 70 -1.64 7.82 -1.95
C PRO A 70 -3.07 8.36 -1.75
N GLU A 71 -3.24 9.18 -0.72
CA GLU A 71 -4.51 9.81 -0.37
C GLU A 71 -5.06 10.67 -1.54
N GLY A 72 -6.36 10.63 -1.75
CA GLY A 72 -7.04 11.39 -2.79
C GLY A 72 -6.83 10.88 -4.24
N LYS A 73 -6.04 9.82 -4.46
CA LYS A 73 -5.73 9.28 -5.80
C LYS A 73 -6.48 8.00 -6.16
N ALA A 74 -7.45 7.59 -5.35
CA ALA A 74 -8.26 6.39 -5.59
C ALA A 74 -8.97 6.39 -6.96
N HIS A 75 -9.35 7.56 -7.47
CA HIS A 75 -9.95 7.71 -8.80
C HIS A 75 -9.00 7.37 -9.96
N ILE A 76 -7.68 7.36 -9.72
CA ILE A 76 -6.65 6.99 -10.70
C ILE A 76 -6.19 5.55 -10.44
N THR A 77 -5.86 5.23 -9.19
CA THR A 77 -5.28 3.94 -8.81
C THR A 77 -6.30 2.82 -8.71
N GLN A 78 -7.58 3.16 -8.54
CA GLN A 78 -8.69 2.24 -8.22
C GLN A 78 -8.54 1.52 -6.87
N PHE A 79 -7.61 2.00 -6.03
CA PHE A 79 -7.36 1.48 -4.69
C PHE A 79 -7.56 2.59 -3.66
N MET A 80 -8.03 2.21 -2.48
CA MET A 80 -8.10 3.12 -1.33
C MET A 80 -6.70 3.59 -0.91
N TYR A 81 -6.64 4.61 -0.05
CA TYR A 81 -5.38 5.05 0.51
C TYR A 81 -4.75 3.93 1.36
N GLU A 82 -3.50 3.58 1.04
CA GLU A 82 -2.74 2.54 1.75
C GLU A 82 -1.34 3.08 2.09
N PRO A 83 -1.17 3.82 3.20
CA PRO A 83 0.12 4.39 3.60
C PRO A 83 1.22 3.35 3.85
N TRP A 84 0.83 2.11 4.14
CA TRP A 84 1.75 1.00 4.37
C TRP A 84 2.25 0.34 3.08
N HIS A 85 1.62 0.58 1.93
CA HIS A 85 1.94 -0.15 0.70
C HIS A 85 3.03 0.57 -0.10
N LEU A 86 4.26 0.05 -0.01
CA LEU A 86 5.42 0.57 -0.71
C LEU A 86 5.66 -0.16 -2.02
N ARG A 87 5.95 0.59 -3.09
CA ARG A 87 6.39 0.05 -4.38
C ARG A 87 7.80 0.52 -4.69
N TYR A 88 8.71 -0.43 -4.94
CA TYR A 88 10.06 -0.16 -5.43
C TYR A 88 10.06 0.14 -6.93
N LEU A 89 10.65 1.27 -7.31
CA LEU A 89 10.83 1.72 -8.69
C LEU A 89 12.31 1.86 -9.10
N GLY A 90 13.25 1.62 -8.17
CA GLY A 90 14.68 1.74 -8.43
C GLY A 90 15.26 3.12 -8.08
N LYS A 91 16.58 3.15 -7.80
CA LYS A 91 17.28 4.37 -7.37
C LYS A 91 17.31 5.50 -8.41
N LYS A 92 17.14 5.19 -9.70
CA LYS A 92 17.10 6.21 -10.77
C LYS A 92 15.90 7.15 -10.65
N MET A 93 14.85 6.73 -9.93
CA MET A 93 13.62 7.50 -9.70
C MET A 93 13.66 8.30 -8.39
N GLN A 94 14.82 8.36 -7.70
CA GLN A 94 15.01 9.22 -6.53
C GLN A 94 14.82 10.69 -6.95
N LYS A 95 14.02 11.45 -6.18
CA LYS A 95 14.04 12.91 -6.32
C LYS A 95 15.43 13.41 -5.93
N LYS A 96 16.02 14.22 -6.80
CA LYS A 96 17.22 15.01 -6.48
C LYS A 96 16.86 16.15 -5.55
#